data_AF-A0A7S0XJM8-F1
#
_entry.id   AF-A0A7S0XJM8-F1
#
_cell.length_a   1.000
_cell.length_b   1.000
_cell.length_c   1.000
_cell.angle_alpha   90.00
_cell.angle_beta   90.00
_cell.angle_gamma   90.00
#
_symmetry.space_group_name_H-M   'P 1'
#
loop_
_entity.id
_entity.type
_entity.pdbx_description
1 polymer ?
#
loop_
_entity_poly.entity_id
_entity_poly.type
_entity_poly.pdbx_seq_one_letter_code
_entity_poly.pdbx_strand_id
1 'polypeptide(L)'
;GLLGGWRKFGSSSSESAGASTFSGAACDALILYPLSRNAEFVHVSVGMIDFIARSRQSVGYFRMLAETNRDRRQSSLGQAMKIPASYGASVEHALYSLRHGRTRDLQDELASRVEQFRTTNKLDFVVIEATQLSAHSERFSAEFCTAFSRMIAAPIIPIVDVSLLSPLGNTASSAAATISHFVADHVGEIQHDR
;
A
#
# COMPACT_ATOMS: atom_id res chain seq x y z
N GLY A 1 66.44 -15.31 12.52
CA GLY A 1 65.68 -15.03 11.29
C GLY A 1 64.29 -15.62 11.42
N LEU A 2 63.28 -14.92 10.89
CA LEU A 2 61.90 -15.36 10.56
C LEU A 2 61.03 -15.75 11.78
N LEU A 3 60.11 -14.95 12.32
CA LEU A 3 58.89 -14.32 11.76
C LEU A 3 58.06 -15.25 10.85
N GLY A 4 57.03 -15.85 11.44
CA GLY A 4 55.87 -16.48 10.78
C GLY A 4 55.02 -17.19 11.84
N GLY A 5 53.71 -17.03 11.96
CA GLY A 5 52.71 -16.25 11.26
C GLY A 5 51.36 -16.68 11.85
N TRP A 6 50.78 -15.88 12.73
CA TRP A 6 49.42 -16.11 13.24
C TRP A 6 48.49 -15.19 12.45
N ARG A 7 47.73 -15.74 11.50
CA ARG A 7 46.65 -15.03 10.80
C ARG A 7 45.29 -15.61 11.19
N LYS A 8 44.49 -14.73 11.80
CA LYS A 8 43.06 -14.48 11.62
C LYS A 8 42.13 -15.70 11.46
N PHE A 9 41.36 -15.99 12.51
CA PHE A 9 39.99 -16.48 12.33
C PHE A 9 39.09 -15.27 12.04
N GLY A 10 38.50 -15.29 10.85
CA GLY A 10 37.62 -14.26 10.33
C GLY A 10 36.28 -14.23 11.04
N SER A 11 35.84 -12.99 11.26
CA SER A 11 34.53 -12.51 11.66
C SER A 11 33.34 -13.25 11.05
N SER A 12 32.36 -13.55 11.91
CA SER A 12 30.96 -13.77 11.57
C SER A 12 30.44 -12.60 10.74
N SER A 13 30.16 -12.83 9.46
CA SER A 13 29.45 -11.89 8.60
C SER A 13 27.99 -11.85 9.04
N SER A 14 27.64 -10.86 9.85
CA SER A 14 26.26 -10.44 10.01
C SER A 14 25.83 -9.81 8.69
N GLU A 15 25.00 -10.50 7.92
CA GLU A 15 24.24 -9.89 6.83
C GLU A 15 23.26 -8.88 7.45
N SER A 16 23.72 -7.63 7.57
CA SER A 16 22.83 -6.49 7.75
C SER A 16 22.03 -6.35 6.46
N ALA A 17 20.74 -6.73 6.51
CA ALA A 17 19.77 -6.35 5.49
C ALA A 17 19.88 -4.83 5.31
N GLY A 18 20.40 -4.41 4.17
CA GLY A 18 20.50 -3.01 3.82
C GLY A 18 19.09 -2.44 3.78
N ALA A 19 18.76 -1.61 4.77
CA ALA A 19 17.58 -0.76 4.69
C ALA A 19 17.80 0.18 3.50
N SER A 20 17.18 -0.14 2.36
CA SER A 20 17.12 0.77 1.22
C SER A 20 16.20 1.92 1.62
N THR A 21 16.79 3.06 1.94
CA THR A 21 16.05 4.31 2.13
C THR A 21 15.40 4.67 0.81
N PHE A 22 14.06 4.71 0.79
CA PHE A 22 13.31 5.14 -0.38
C PHE A 22 13.66 6.59 -0.71
N SER A 23 14.26 6.81 -1.88
CA SER A 23 14.44 8.14 -2.45
C SER A 23 13.08 8.58 -2.99
N GLY A 24 12.47 9.60 -2.39
CA GLY A 24 11.08 10.06 -2.59
C GLY A 24 10.71 10.55 -3.99
N ALA A 25 11.07 9.81 -5.05
CA ALA A 25 10.62 10.08 -6.40
C ALA A 25 9.12 9.81 -6.50
N ALA A 26 8.40 10.75 -7.13
CA ALA A 26 6.98 10.58 -7.40
C ALA A 26 6.74 9.29 -8.19
N CYS A 27 5.89 8.42 -7.64
CA CYS A 27 5.45 7.22 -8.31
C CYS A 27 4.15 7.55 -9.05
N ASP A 28 4.11 7.36 -10.37
CA ASP A 28 2.87 7.43 -11.14
C ASP A 28 1.95 6.29 -10.68
N ALA A 29 1.13 6.58 -9.67
CA ALA A 29 0.32 5.59 -9.00
C ALA A 29 -1.01 6.19 -8.51
N LEU A 30 -1.96 5.32 -8.19
CA LEU A 30 -3.24 5.65 -7.57
C LEU A 30 -3.52 4.65 -6.47
N ILE A 31 -3.88 5.14 -5.28
CA ILE A 31 -4.26 4.28 -4.16
C ILE A 31 -5.79 4.17 -4.09
N LEU A 32 -6.31 2.95 -4.14
CA LEU A 32 -7.70 2.62 -3.85
C LEU A 32 -7.81 2.22 -2.37
N TYR A 33 -8.54 3.01 -1.58
CA TYR A 33 -8.69 2.79 -0.13
C TYR A 33 -10.12 2.34 0.21
N PRO A 34 -10.37 1.05 0.50
CA PRO A 34 -11.69 0.61 0.94
C PRO A 34 -12.01 1.21 2.30
N LEU A 35 -13.15 1.90 2.40
CA LEU A 35 -13.72 2.35 3.68
C LEU A 35 -14.58 1.27 4.36
N SER A 36 -14.84 0.16 3.67
CA SER A 36 -15.53 -1.00 4.24
C SER A 36 -14.95 -2.30 3.71
N ARG A 37 -15.10 -3.38 4.49
CA ARG A 37 -14.79 -4.75 4.05
C ARG A 37 -15.94 -5.32 3.24
N ASN A 38 -16.08 -4.87 2.00
CA ASN A 38 -17.08 -5.41 1.07
C ASN A 38 -16.38 -6.25 -0.01
N ALA A 39 -16.94 -7.43 -0.30
CA ALA A 39 -16.52 -8.32 -1.39
C ALA A 39 -16.55 -7.64 -2.77
N GLU A 40 -17.40 -6.62 -2.96
CA GLU A 40 -17.51 -5.88 -4.22
C GLU A 40 -16.35 -4.93 -4.51
N PHE A 41 -15.49 -4.64 -3.52
CA PHE A 41 -14.31 -3.81 -3.73
C PHE A 41 -13.43 -4.34 -4.87
N VAL A 42 -13.33 -5.66 -4.99
CA VAL A 42 -12.62 -6.37 -6.07
C VAL A 42 -13.14 -5.95 -7.45
N HIS A 43 -14.46 -5.80 -7.62
CA HIS A 43 -15.05 -5.37 -8.90
C HIS A 43 -14.75 -3.90 -9.21
N VAL A 44 -14.75 -3.04 -8.19
CA VAL A 44 -14.36 -1.63 -8.34
C VAL A 44 -12.89 -1.54 -8.77
N SER A 45 -12.00 -2.28 -8.12
CA SER A 45 -10.59 -2.36 -8.51
C SER A 45 -10.43 -2.80 -9.97
N VAL A 46 -11.13 -3.85 -10.40
CA VAL A 46 -11.10 -4.33 -11.80
C VAL A 46 -11.55 -3.25 -12.78
N GLY A 47 -12.70 -2.61 -12.53
CA GLY A 47 -13.23 -1.57 -13.40
C GLY A 47 -12.31 -0.35 -13.51
N MET A 48 -11.73 0.08 -12.38
CA MET A 48 -10.77 1.19 -12.34
C MET A 48 -9.50 0.87 -13.11
N ILE A 49 -8.97 -0.34 -12.95
CA ILE A 49 -7.77 -0.79 -13.64
C ILE A 49 -8.01 -0.89 -15.14
N ASP A 50 -9.14 -1.46 -15.58
CA ASP A 50 -9.51 -1.51 -16.99
C ASP A 50 -9.64 -0.10 -17.58
N PHE A 51 -10.29 0.82 -16.87
CA PHE A 51 -10.40 2.22 -17.30
C PHE A 51 -9.03 2.89 -17.45
N ILE A 52 -8.13 2.73 -16.48
CA ILE A 52 -6.79 3.32 -16.51
C ILE A 52 -5.95 2.70 -17.64
N ALA A 53 -6.02 1.37 -17.81
CA ALA A 53 -5.30 0.63 -18.84
C ALA A 53 -5.69 1.06 -20.27
N ARG A 54 -6.88 1.62 -20.48
CA ARG A 54 -7.26 2.21 -21.79
C ARG A 54 -6.52 3.52 -22.11
N SER A 55 -5.99 4.20 -21.09
CA SER A 55 -5.35 5.52 -21.20
C SER A 55 -3.84 5.49 -20.96
N ARG A 56 -3.29 4.35 -20.53
CA ARG A 56 -1.90 4.17 -20.14
C ARG A 56 -1.26 3.03 -20.94
N GLN A 57 0.06 3.07 -21.09
CA GLN A 57 0.77 2.08 -21.90
C GLN A 57 1.02 0.77 -21.13
N SER A 58 1.23 0.84 -19.81
CA SER A 58 1.69 -0.30 -19.02
C SER A 58 1.25 -0.20 -17.54
N VAL A 59 0.07 -0.72 -17.24
CA VAL A 59 -0.51 -0.68 -15.89
C VAL A 59 -0.21 -1.97 -15.13
N GLY A 60 0.15 -1.86 -13.86
CA GLY A 60 0.18 -2.99 -12.93
C GLY A 60 -0.69 -2.77 -11.71
N TYR A 61 -1.01 -3.87 -11.04
CA TYR A 61 -1.81 -3.88 -9.82
C TYR A 61 -0.96 -4.33 -8.63
N PHE A 62 -0.98 -3.55 -7.55
CA PHE A 62 -0.19 -3.82 -6.35
C PHE A 62 -1.10 -3.83 -5.12
N ARG A 63 -1.16 -4.93 -4.38
CA ARG A 63 -1.88 -4.97 -3.10
C ARG A 63 -0.91 -4.67 -1.96
N MET A 64 -1.15 -3.63 -1.17
CA MET A 64 -0.24 -3.22 -0.09
C MET A 64 0.01 -4.36 0.91
N LEU A 65 -1.04 -5.08 1.30
CA LEU A 65 -0.95 -6.17 2.27
C LEU A 65 -1.56 -7.47 1.74
N ALA A 66 -0.83 -8.58 1.90
CA ALA A 66 -1.34 -9.92 1.62
C ALA A 66 -1.92 -10.56 2.90
N GLU A 67 -3.17 -11.03 2.86
CA GLU A 67 -3.83 -11.71 3.99
C GLU A 67 -3.19 -13.08 4.25
N THR A 68 -2.78 -13.79 3.20
CA THR A 68 -2.12 -15.11 3.31
C THR A 68 -0.93 -15.24 2.35
N ASN A 69 -0.05 -16.22 2.63
CA ASN A 69 0.97 -16.67 1.66
C ASN A 69 0.37 -17.25 0.36
N ARG A 70 -0.94 -17.54 0.33
CA ARG A 70 -1.65 -17.98 -0.88
C ARG A 70 -2.01 -16.79 -1.78
N ASP A 71 -2.41 -15.67 -1.19
CA ASP A 71 -2.63 -14.40 -1.92
C ASP A 71 -1.33 -13.86 -2.53
N ARG A 72 -0.20 -14.18 -1.89
CA ARG A 72 1.14 -13.92 -2.41
C ARG A 72 1.49 -14.69 -3.68
N ARG A 73 0.74 -15.74 -4.04
CA ARG A 73 1.08 -16.59 -5.20
C ARG A 73 0.14 -16.40 -6.39
N GLN A 74 -1.00 -15.75 -6.20
CA GLN A 74 -1.99 -15.51 -7.24
C GLN A 74 -2.87 -14.34 -6.80
N SER A 75 -2.67 -13.14 -7.35
CA SER A 75 -3.81 -12.22 -7.43
C SER A 75 -4.70 -12.77 -8.55
N SER A 76 -5.82 -13.36 -8.18
CA SER A 76 -6.87 -13.72 -9.15
C SER A 76 -7.23 -12.54 -10.05
N LEU A 77 -7.08 -11.32 -9.52
CA LEU A 77 -7.24 -10.05 -10.24
C LEU A 77 -6.24 -9.86 -11.40
N GLY A 78 -4.93 -10.00 -11.13
CA GLY A 78 -3.91 -9.77 -12.16
C GLY A 78 -3.99 -10.79 -13.27
N GLN A 79 -4.31 -12.04 -12.92
CA GLN A 79 -4.55 -13.10 -13.90
C GLN A 79 -5.82 -12.86 -14.72
N ALA A 80 -6.92 -12.45 -14.07
CA ALA A 80 -8.17 -12.14 -14.76
C ALA A 80 -8.01 -10.98 -15.75
N MET A 81 -7.24 -9.96 -15.39
CA MET A 81 -7.02 -8.77 -16.22
C MET A 81 -5.81 -8.88 -17.16
N LYS A 82 -5.02 -9.97 -17.07
CA LYS A 82 -3.78 -10.17 -17.82
C LYS A 82 -2.77 -9.02 -17.65
N ILE A 83 -2.70 -8.44 -16.45
CA ILE A 83 -1.72 -7.40 -16.10
C ILE A 83 -0.73 -7.91 -15.05
N PRO A 84 0.48 -7.34 -14.98
CA PRO A 84 1.39 -7.60 -13.88
C PRO A 84 0.72 -7.30 -12.54
N ALA A 85 0.92 -8.20 -11.58
CA ALA A 85 0.43 -7.99 -10.24
C ALA A 85 1.43 -8.44 -9.18
N SER A 86 1.47 -7.69 -8.07
CA SER A 86 2.34 -7.97 -6.94
C SER A 86 1.70 -7.53 -5.62
N TYR A 87 2.41 -7.74 -4.52
CA TYR A 87 1.97 -7.44 -3.17
C TYR A 87 3.12 -6.95 -2.30
N GLY A 88 2.76 -6.20 -1.26
CA GLY A 88 3.70 -5.69 -0.27
C GLY A 88 3.97 -6.67 0.88
N ALA A 89 3.70 -6.20 2.10
CA ALA A 89 3.91 -6.95 3.33
C ALA A 89 2.81 -8.00 3.57
N SER A 90 3.06 -8.99 4.44
CA SER A 90 1.95 -9.77 4.99
C SER A 90 1.23 -8.96 6.05
N VAL A 91 -0.07 -9.25 6.28
CA VAL A 91 -0.82 -8.64 7.38
C VAL A 91 -0.12 -8.88 8.73
N GLU A 92 0.41 -10.08 8.97
CA GLU A 92 1.16 -10.41 10.20
C GLU A 92 2.39 -9.52 10.40
N HIS A 93 3.19 -9.31 9.34
CA HIS A 93 4.37 -8.44 9.39
C HIS A 93 3.98 -6.98 9.60
N ALA A 94 2.93 -6.52 8.92
CA ALA A 94 2.39 -5.19 9.12
C ALA A 94 1.96 -5.00 10.57
N LEU A 95 1.13 -5.89 11.12
CA LEU A 95 0.67 -5.83 12.50
C LEU A 95 1.83 -5.87 13.51
N TYR A 96 2.85 -6.70 13.25
CA TYR A 96 4.05 -6.70 14.09
C TYR A 96 4.72 -5.33 14.07
N SER A 97 5.00 -4.78 12.89
CA SER A 97 5.71 -3.50 12.75
C SER A 97 4.96 -2.37 13.44
N LEU A 98 3.64 -2.32 13.28
CA LEU A 98 2.79 -1.31 13.93
C LEU A 98 2.81 -1.43 15.45
N ARG A 99 2.69 -2.64 16.01
CA ARG A 99 2.75 -2.87 17.47
C ARG A 99 4.06 -2.46 18.10
N HIS A 100 5.15 -2.43 17.33
CA HIS A 100 6.49 -2.11 17.82
C HIS A 100 6.95 -0.70 17.40
N GLY A 101 6.05 0.16 16.95
CA GLY A 101 6.38 1.54 16.55
C GLY A 101 7.23 1.65 15.28
N ARG A 102 7.31 0.60 14.47
CA ARG A 102 8.08 0.52 13.22
C ARG A 102 7.24 0.88 12.00
N THR A 103 6.34 1.84 12.16
CA THR A 103 5.40 2.27 11.12
C THR A 103 6.13 2.87 9.91
N ARG A 104 7.16 3.68 10.15
CA ARG A 104 7.97 4.29 9.08
C ARG A 104 8.77 3.24 8.31
N ASP A 105 9.40 2.30 9.01
CA ASP A 105 10.14 1.20 8.37
C ASP A 105 9.22 0.38 7.45
N LEU A 106 7.99 0.11 7.88
CA LEU A 106 6.98 -0.57 7.08
C LEU A 106 6.58 0.27 5.85
N GLN A 107 6.46 1.59 5.97
CA GLN A 107 6.19 2.47 4.84
C GLN A 107 7.34 2.43 3.83
N ASP A 108 8.58 2.63 4.28
CA ASP A 108 9.77 2.59 3.43
C ASP A 108 9.91 1.24 2.70
N GLU A 109 9.61 0.13 3.39
CA GLU A 109 9.56 -1.21 2.80
C GLU A 109 8.51 -1.29 1.69
N LEU A 110 7.27 -0.85 1.95
CA LEU A 110 6.19 -0.89 0.96
C LEU A 110 6.51 -0.02 -0.26
N ALA A 111 7.07 1.18 -0.06
CA ALA A 111 7.43 2.07 -1.16
C ALA A 111 8.54 1.48 -2.02
N SER A 112 9.56 0.89 -1.38
CA SER A 112 10.64 0.18 -2.08
C SER A 112 10.08 -0.99 -2.91
N ARG A 113 9.10 -1.74 -2.38
CA ARG A 113 8.44 -2.84 -3.11
C ARG A 113 7.60 -2.36 -4.29
N VAL A 114 6.88 -1.25 -4.14
CA VAL A 114 6.12 -0.63 -5.25
C VAL A 114 7.07 -0.21 -6.36
N GLU A 115 8.17 0.46 -6.01
CA GLU A 115 9.17 0.91 -6.98
C GLU A 115 9.86 -0.26 -7.69
N GLN A 116 10.24 -1.29 -6.92
CA GLN A 116 10.79 -2.52 -7.49
C GLN A 116 9.81 -3.19 -8.45
N PHE A 117 8.53 -3.26 -8.08
CA PHE A 117 7.49 -3.82 -8.92
C PHE A 117 7.31 -3.03 -10.22
N ARG A 118 7.25 -1.69 -10.14
CA ARG A 118 7.17 -0.77 -11.27
C ARG A 118 8.33 -0.96 -12.24
N THR A 119 9.55 -0.89 -11.72
CA THR A 119 10.78 -0.96 -12.52
C THR A 119 10.98 -2.34 -13.16
N THR A 120 10.78 -3.42 -12.39
CA THR A 120 10.91 -4.80 -12.89
C THR A 120 9.95 -5.10 -14.04
N ASN A 121 8.73 -4.57 -13.97
CA ASN A 121 7.69 -4.82 -14.97
C ASN A 121 7.57 -3.71 -16.02
N LYS A 122 8.45 -2.68 -15.97
CA LYS A 122 8.42 -1.51 -16.87
C LYS A 122 7.02 -0.88 -16.94
N LEU A 123 6.43 -0.64 -15.78
CA LEU A 123 5.10 -0.04 -15.64
C LEU A 123 5.18 1.48 -15.71
N ASP A 124 4.26 2.10 -16.45
CA ASP A 124 4.06 3.56 -16.46
C ASP A 124 3.05 4.01 -15.40
N PHE A 125 2.25 3.08 -14.87
CA PHE A 125 1.27 3.37 -13.83
C PHE A 125 1.03 2.17 -12.90
N VAL A 126 0.87 2.42 -11.60
CA VAL A 126 0.54 1.39 -10.62
C VAL A 126 -0.77 1.72 -9.89
N VAL A 127 -1.75 0.83 -9.99
CA VAL A 127 -2.93 0.88 -9.13
C VAL A 127 -2.62 0.10 -7.84
N ILE A 128 -2.71 0.79 -6.71
CA ILE A 128 -2.36 0.28 -5.40
C ILE A 128 -3.64 0.04 -4.60
N GLU A 129 -3.92 -1.20 -4.25
CA GLU A 129 -4.99 -1.53 -3.30
C GLU A 129 -4.46 -1.46 -1.88
N ALA A 130 -5.01 -0.51 -1.12
CA ALA A 130 -4.78 -0.43 0.32
C ALA A 130 -5.70 -1.41 1.07
N THR A 131 -5.24 -1.86 2.24
CA THR A 131 -5.96 -2.85 3.04
C THR A 131 -6.21 -2.30 4.44
N GLN A 132 -7.45 -2.41 4.92
CA GLN A 132 -7.79 -2.04 6.29
C GLN A 132 -7.23 -3.07 7.29
N LEU A 133 -6.39 -2.61 8.21
CA LEU A 133 -5.85 -3.43 9.29
C LEU A 133 -6.84 -3.45 10.46
N SER A 134 -7.62 -4.52 10.58
CA SER A 134 -8.70 -4.65 11.59
C SER A 134 -8.23 -4.55 13.04
N ALA A 135 -6.94 -4.79 13.34
CA ALA A 135 -6.45 -4.83 14.71
C ALA A 135 -6.06 -3.47 15.30
N HIS A 136 -6.03 -2.38 14.53
CA HIS A 136 -5.45 -1.09 14.97
C HIS A 136 -6.39 0.13 14.91
N SER A 137 -7.72 -0.08 14.80
CA SER A 137 -8.74 0.97 14.52
C SER A 137 -8.67 1.52 13.09
N GLU A 138 -9.84 1.88 12.55
CA GLU A 138 -9.97 2.46 11.20
C GLU A 138 -9.13 3.73 11.00
N ARG A 139 -9.05 4.55 12.05
CA ARG A 139 -8.25 5.79 12.07
C ARG A 139 -6.78 5.53 11.78
N PHE A 140 -6.20 4.51 12.41
CA PHE A 140 -4.79 4.18 12.21
C PHE A 140 -4.51 3.69 10.78
N SER A 141 -5.43 2.92 10.19
CA SER A 141 -5.30 2.47 8.80
C SER A 141 -5.33 3.64 7.81
N ALA A 142 -6.18 4.65 8.08
CA ALA A 142 -6.25 5.86 7.28
C ALA A 142 -4.97 6.71 7.41
N GLU A 143 -4.52 6.99 8.63
CA GLU A 143 -3.29 7.75 8.90
C GLU A 143 -2.07 7.09 8.24
N PHE A 144 -1.95 5.76 8.34
CA PHE A 144 -0.91 5.00 7.66
C PHE A 144 -0.98 5.17 6.14
N CYS A 145 -2.18 5.03 5.55
CA CYS A 145 -2.38 5.12 4.11
C CYS A 145 -2.08 6.53 3.59
N THR A 146 -2.47 7.59 4.29
CA THR A 146 -2.15 8.97 3.89
C THR A 146 -0.67 9.29 4.01
N ALA A 147 -0.01 8.85 5.09
CA ALA A 147 1.43 9.03 5.19
C ALA A 147 2.18 8.30 4.06
N PHE A 148 1.74 7.07 3.73
CA PHE A 148 2.26 6.32 2.60
C PHE A 148 2.01 7.03 1.25
N SER A 149 0.81 7.57 1.03
CA SER A 149 0.45 8.27 -0.20
C SER A 149 1.29 9.51 -0.44
N ARG A 150 1.55 10.29 0.61
CA ARG A 150 2.44 11.46 0.57
C ARG A 150 3.87 11.06 0.22
N MET A 151 4.35 9.96 0.79
CA MET A 151 5.71 9.47 0.54
C MET A 151 5.93 9.06 -0.92
N ILE A 152 4.95 8.43 -1.57
CA ILE A 152 5.04 8.05 -3.00
C ILE A 152 4.43 9.08 -3.96
N ALA A 153 3.95 10.21 -3.44
CA ALA A 153 3.21 11.25 -4.16
C ALA A 153 2.01 10.73 -4.98
N ALA A 154 1.27 9.75 -4.43
CA ALA A 154 0.11 9.16 -5.08
C ALA A 154 -1.22 9.70 -4.50
N PRO A 155 -2.21 10.04 -5.33
CA PRO A 155 -3.57 10.34 -4.86
C PRO A 155 -4.23 9.10 -4.24
N ILE A 156 -5.14 9.33 -3.30
CA ILE A 156 -6.03 8.30 -2.72
C ILE A 156 -7.45 8.52 -3.22
N ILE A 157 -8.09 7.45 -3.69
CA ILE A 157 -9.53 7.39 -3.92
C ILE A 157 -10.14 6.49 -2.82
N PRO A 158 -10.93 7.06 -1.90
CA PRO A 158 -11.70 6.28 -0.94
C PRO A 158 -12.87 5.59 -1.64
N ILE A 159 -13.05 4.29 -1.40
CA ILE A 159 -14.15 3.50 -1.92
C ILE A 159 -15.13 3.22 -0.79
N VAL A 160 -16.34 3.77 -0.94
CA VAL A 160 -17.41 3.69 0.05
C VAL A 160 -18.47 2.71 -0.42
N ASP A 161 -18.96 1.89 0.50
CA ASP A 161 -20.16 1.10 0.27
C ASP A 161 -21.39 2.01 0.44
N VAL A 162 -22.22 2.09 -0.61
CA VAL A 162 -23.43 2.92 -0.61
C VAL A 162 -24.40 2.54 0.51
N SER A 163 -24.39 1.28 0.96
CA SER A 163 -25.19 0.85 2.11
C SER A 163 -24.82 1.60 3.40
N LEU A 164 -23.58 2.07 3.53
CA LEU A 164 -23.11 2.90 4.64
C LEU A 164 -23.61 4.35 4.55
N LEU A 165 -24.11 4.77 3.39
CA LEU A 165 -24.69 6.09 3.15
C LEU A 165 -26.21 6.10 3.38
N SER A 166 -26.82 4.95 3.68
CA SER A 166 -28.27 4.83 3.89
C SER A 166 -28.72 5.53 5.17
N PRO A 167 -29.67 6.49 5.14
CA PRO A 167 -30.11 7.21 6.34
C PRO A 167 -30.94 6.36 7.34
N LEU A 168 -31.13 5.06 7.10
CA LEU A 168 -32.03 4.19 7.86
C LEU A 168 -31.32 3.22 8.83
N GLY A 169 -30.00 3.31 8.99
CA GLY A 169 -29.25 2.50 9.95
C GLY A 169 -28.49 3.37 10.96
N ASN A 170 -28.49 3.00 12.24
CA ASN A 170 -27.69 3.64 13.30
C ASN A 170 -26.16 3.68 13.00
N THR A 171 -25.70 3.08 11.90
CA THR A 171 -24.33 3.07 11.38
C THR A 171 -24.02 4.16 10.34
N ALA A 172 -25.02 4.81 9.75
CA ALA A 172 -24.84 5.89 8.77
C ALA A 172 -24.10 7.10 9.37
N SER A 173 -24.30 7.34 10.66
CA SER A 173 -23.56 8.34 11.43
C SER A 173 -22.07 8.02 11.56
N SER A 174 -21.68 6.73 11.55
CA SER A 174 -20.28 6.32 11.68
C SER A 174 -19.55 6.45 10.36
N ALA A 175 -20.14 5.99 9.25
CA ALA A 175 -19.48 6.05 7.95
C ALA A 175 -19.42 7.47 7.38
N ALA A 176 -20.48 8.26 7.54
CA ALA A 176 -20.43 9.68 7.20
C ALA A 176 -19.39 10.42 8.05
N ALA A 177 -19.27 10.09 9.34
CA ALA A 177 -18.20 10.63 10.18
C ALA A 177 -16.81 10.14 9.74
N THR A 178 -16.62 8.87 9.40
CA THR A 178 -15.35 8.33 8.89
C THR A 178 -14.97 8.98 7.55
N ILE A 179 -15.93 9.19 6.64
CA ILE A 179 -15.73 9.90 5.37
C ILE A 179 -15.41 11.37 5.63
N SER A 180 -16.20 12.05 6.47
CA SER A 180 -15.97 13.46 6.82
C SER A 180 -14.64 13.66 7.53
N HIS A 181 -14.24 12.77 8.45
CA HIS A 181 -12.92 12.80 9.08
C HIS A 181 -11.81 12.49 8.08
N PHE A 182 -11.96 11.47 7.25
CA PHE A 182 -10.97 11.16 6.22
C PHE A 182 -10.77 12.34 5.26
N VAL A 183 -11.86 12.94 4.78
CA VAL A 183 -11.82 14.11 3.90
C VAL A 183 -11.26 15.34 4.61
N ALA A 184 -11.71 15.64 5.83
CA ALA A 184 -11.26 16.82 6.59
C ALA A 184 -9.78 16.72 6.99
N ASP A 185 -9.33 15.55 7.45
CA ASP A 185 -7.98 15.34 7.99
C ASP A 185 -6.95 15.05 6.87
N HIS A 186 -7.37 14.60 5.69
CA HIS A 186 -6.45 14.08 4.67
C HIS A 186 -6.69 14.57 3.23
N VAL A 187 -7.84 15.16 2.91
CA VAL A 187 -8.14 15.78 1.58
C VAL A 187 -8.19 17.31 1.69
N GLY A 188 -8.30 17.85 2.91
CA GLY A 188 -8.51 19.28 3.24
C GLY A 188 -7.35 20.26 3.01
N GLU A 189 -6.42 19.98 2.10
CA GLU A 189 -5.48 20.99 1.56
C GLU A 189 -5.50 21.00 0.03
N ILE A 190 -6.70 21.06 -0.57
CA ILE A 190 -6.84 21.75 -1.84
C ILE A 190 -7.00 23.23 -1.48
N GLN A 191 -5.89 23.88 -1.13
CA GLN A 191 -5.89 25.34 -1.02
C GLN A 191 -6.36 25.90 -2.36
N HIS A 192 -7.42 26.70 -2.30
CA HIS A 192 -7.80 27.60 -3.38
C HIS A 192 -6.64 28.58 -3.61
N ASP A 193 -5.70 28.21 -4.46
CA ASP A 193 -4.87 29.21 -5.13
C ASP A 193 -5.77 29.94 -6.13
N ARG A 194 -6.10 31.18 -5.75
CA ARG A 194 -6.60 32.22 -6.65
C ARG A 194 -5.43 33.06 -7.12
#